data_AF-A0A2N5CEH2-F1
#
_entry.id   AF-A0A2N5CEH2-F1
#
_cell.length_a   1.000
_cell.length_b   1.000
_cell.length_c   1.000
_cell.angle_alpha   90.00
_cell.angle_beta   90.00
_cell.angle_gamma   90.00
#
_symmetry.space_group_name_H-M   'P 1'
#
loop_
_entity.id
_entity.type
_entity.pdbx_description
1 polymer ?
#
loop_
_entity_poly.entity_id
_entity_poly.type
_entity_poly.pdbx_seq_one_letter_code
_entity_poly.pdbx_strand_id
1 'polypeptide(L)'
;MQQQPTHRRLFHLFDHFAGAATRQAGSPVAFALAVFVVLAWAVTGPLFGYSETWQLVINTGTTIVTFLMVFLIQQSQNKDAMAVHLKLNELLASHREASNHLVSIEDLDEEELRQLVKFYRHLAELADEEGDVKCSHSIDEANENHAEKSRVRHARRKPEDNRQASATA
;
A
#
# COMPACT_ATOMS: atom_id res chain seq x y z
N MET A 1 42.93 8.67 -4.92
CA MET A 1 42.28 9.17 -3.68
C MET A 1 40.78 9.10 -3.95
N GLN A 2 39.86 8.42 -3.27
CA GLN A 2 39.69 7.69 -1.99
C GLN A 2 38.53 6.65 -2.25
N GLN A 3 38.61 5.35 -1.89
CA GLN A 3 38.07 4.74 -0.65
C GLN A 3 36.58 5.12 -0.36
N GLN A 4 35.52 4.29 -0.20
CA GLN A 4 35.26 2.86 0.09
C GLN A 4 33.77 2.48 -0.23
N PRO A 5 33.39 1.25 -0.62
CA PRO A 5 32.00 0.76 -0.61
C PRO A 5 31.72 -0.17 0.60
N THR A 6 32.07 0.26 1.81
CA THR A 6 31.94 -0.54 3.04
C THR A 6 30.58 -0.40 3.72
N HIS A 7 29.89 0.75 3.55
CA HIS A 7 28.62 1.03 4.23
C HIS A 7 27.50 0.04 3.86
N ARG A 8 27.35 -0.31 2.57
CA ARG A 8 26.20 -1.13 2.11
C ARG A 8 26.16 -2.55 2.70
N ARG A 9 27.32 -3.14 3.03
CA ARG A 9 27.41 -4.49 3.59
C ARG A 9 27.06 -4.53 5.07
N LEU A 10 27.47 -3.52 5.83
CA LEU A 10 27.21 -3.47 7.28
C LEU A 10 25.71 -3.29 7.56
N PHE A 11 25.05 -2.42 6.81
CA PHE A 11 23.60 -2.21 6.91
C PHE A 11 22.82 -3.47 6.52
N HIS A 12 23.24 -4.18 5.46
CA HIS A 12 22.57 -5.41 5.04
C HIS A 12 22.75 -6.58 6.02
N LEU A 13 23.93 -6.69 6.65
CA LEU A 13 24.19 -7.69 7.70
C LEU A 13 23.42 -7.36 8.98
N PHE A 14 23.40 -6.08 9.38
CA PHE A 14 22.60 -5.60 10.50
C PHE A 14 21.12 -5.81 10.26
N ASP A 15 20.63 -5.59 9.03
CA ASP A 15 19.23 -5.78 8.66
C ASP A 15 18.81 -7.24 8.74
N HIS A 16 19.65 -8.15 8.27
CA HIS A 16 19.41 -9.57 8.35
C HIS A 16 19.49 -10.08 9.79
N PHE A 17 20.49 -9.62 10.55
CA PHE A 17 20.63 -9.94 11.97
C PHE A 17 19.45 -9.40 12.79
N ALA A 18 19.03 -8.16 12.57
CA ALA A 18 17.92 -7.55 13.26
C ALA A 18 16.60 -8.24 12.93
N GLY A 19 16.34 -8.54 11.65
CA GLY A 19 15.17 -9.32 11.26
C GLY A 19 15.17 -10.73 11.88
N ALA A 20 16.32 -11.41 11.89
CA ALA A 20 16.46 -12.72 12.50
C ALA A 20 16.32 -12.69 14.04
N ALA A 21 16.87 -11.67 14.69
CA ALA A 21 16.81 -11.47 16.14
C ALA A 21 15.39 -11.13 16.59
N THR A 22 14.71 -10.20 15.92
CA THR A 22 13.31 -9.85 16.22
C THR A 22 12.37 -11.03 16.00
N ARG A 23 12.55 -11.79 14.91
CA ARG A 23 11.75 -13.00 14.64
C ARG A 23 11.99 -14.12 15.65
N GLN A 24 13.22 -14.28 16.11
CA GLN A 24 13.54 -15.26 17.16
C GLN A 24 13.00 -14.81 18.51
N ALA A 25 13.20 -13.55 18.89
CA ALA A 25 12.73 -12.98 20.14
C ALA A 25 11.20 -13.00 20.27
N GLY A 26 10.46 -12.86 19.17
CA GLY A 26 9.01 -12.99 19.13
C GLY A 26 8.47 -14.44 19.12
N SER A 27 9.35 -15.46 19.04
CA SER A 27 8.91 -16.85 18.97
C SER A 27 8.51 -17.41 20.35
N PRO A 28 7.51 -18.31 20.44
CA PRO A 28 7.13 -18.96 21.70
C PRO A 28 8.29 -19.70 22.38
N VAL A 29 9.23 -20.23 21.58
CA VAL A 29 10.42 -20.95 22.08
C VAL A 29 11.38 -19.99 22.78
N ALA A 30 11.61 -18.79 22.24
CA ALA A 30 12.46 -17.79 22.88
C ALA A 30 11.84 -17.28 24.18
N PHE A 31 10.51 -17.10 24.21
CA PHE A 31 9.81 -16.75 25.46
C PHE A 31 9.97 -17.84 26.52
N ALA A 32 9.78 -19.12 26.17
CA ALA A 32 9.99 -20.23 27.08
C ALA A 32 11.44 -20.30 27.61
N LEU A 33 12.42 -20.07 26.73
CA LEU A 33 13.83 -20.00 27.12
C LEU A 33 14.10 -18.84 28.08
N ALA A 34 13.55 -17.64 27.81
CA ALA A 34 13.69 -16.49 28.68
C ALA A 34 13.10 -16.74 30.07
N VAL A 35 11.91 -17.34 30.14
CA VAL A 35 11.29 -17.76 31.41
C VAL A 35 12.16 -18.77 32.14
N PHE A 36 12.69 -19.77 31.42
CA PHE A 36 13.59 -20.76 32.02
C PHE A 36 14.85 -20.11 32.60
N VAL A 37 15.46 -19.15 31.90
CA VAL A 37 16.64 -18.41 32.38
C VAL A 37 16.30 -17.62 33.65
N VAL A 38 15.15 -16.95 33.69
CA VAL A 38 14.69 -16.21 34.89
C VAL A 38 14.45 -17.15 36.07
N LEU A 39 13.83 -18.32 35.82
CA LEU A 39 13.61 -19.33 36.85
C LEU A 39 14.92 -19.92 37.37
N ALA A 40 15.85 -20.26 36.47
CA ALA A 40 17.17 -20.77 36.84
C ALA A 40 17.91 -19.76 37.70
N TRP A 41 17.92 -18.47 37.30
CA TRP A 41 18.48 -17.38 38.08
C TRP A 41 17.84 -17.28 39.48
N ALA A 42 16.51 -17.32 39.58
CA ALA A 42 15.80 -17.27 40.85
C ALA A 42 16.15 -18.46 41.77
N VAL A 43 16.25 -19.68 41.22
CA VAL A 43 16.61 -20.89 41.98
C VAL A 43 18.07 -20.87 42.45
N THR A 44 18.98 -20.27 41.68
CA THR A 44 20.37 -20.08 42.12
C THR A 44 20.54 -18.93 43.13
N GLY A 45 19.58 -18.01 43.25
CA GLY A 45 19.65 -16.87 44.17
C GLY A 45 19.90 -17.20 45.65
N PRO A 46 19.24 -18.22 46.25
CA PRO A 46 19.50 -18.68 47.61
C PRO A 46 20.95 -19.13 47.87
N LEU A 47 21.63 -19.70 46.85
CA LEU A 47 23.03 -20.13 46.98
C LEU A 47 23.98 -18.94 47.15
N PHE A 48 23.61 -17.78 46.59
CA PHE A 48 24.38 -16.53 46.65
C PHE A 48 23.83 -15.54 47.68
N GLY A 49 22.87 -15.96 48.52
CA GLY A 49 22.27 -15.12 49.55
C GLY A 49 21.55 -13.88 49.02
N TYR A 50 21.08 -13.89 47.77
CA TYR A 50 20.49 -12.73 47.09
C TYR A 50 21.34 -11.45 47.20
N SER A 51 22.67 -11.59 47.07
CA SER A 51 23.61 -10.47 47.21
C SER A 51 23.32 -9.31 46.24
N GLU A 52 23.79 -8.11 46.60
CA GLU A 52 23.70 -6.92 45.74
C GLU A 52 24.30 -7.16 44.36
N THR A 53 25.44 -7.87 44.27
CA THR A 53 26.06 -8.22 42.98
C THR A 53 25.18 -9.19 42.17
N TRP A 54 24.50 -10.12 42.82
CA TRP A 54 23.60 -11.08 42.17
C TRP A 54 22.40 -10.39 41.52
N GLN A 55 21.81 -9.42 42.22
CA GLN A 55 20.72 -8.58 41.71
C GLN A 55 21.20 -7.62 40.62
N LEU A 56 22.38 -7.01 40.82
CA LEU A 56 23.00 -6.10 39.85
C LEU A 56 23.21 -6.76 38.49
N VAL A 57 23.64 -8.02 38.45
CA VAL A 57 23.91 -8.75 37.20
C VAL A 57 22.63 -8.88 36.36
N ILE A 58 21.50 -9.29 36.94
CA ILE A 58 20.26 -9.44 36.16
C ILE A 58 19.69 -8.09 35.74
N ASN A 59 19.77 -7.08 36.60
CA ASN A 59 19.20 -5.77 36.34
C ASN A 59 19.99 -5.05 35.23
N THR A 60 21.33 -5.10 35.32
CA THR A 60 22.24 -4.55 34.29
C THR A 60 22.09 -5.30 32.98
N GLY A 61 22.07 -6.65 33.03
CA GLY A 61 21.94 -7.48 31.83
C GLY A 61 20.62 -7.25 31.10
N THR A 62 19.51 -7.23 31.83
CA THR A 62 18.18 -6.97 31.26
C THR A 62 18.10 -5.57 30.67
N THR A 63 18.70 -4.57 31.32
CA THR A 63 18.73 -3.20 30.80
C THR A 63 19.47 -3.11 29.46
N ILE A 64 20.65 -3.75 29.35
CA ILE A 64 21.41 -3.80 28.10
C ILE A 64 20.60 -4.50 27.00
N VAL A 65 20.04 -5.67 27.30
CA VAL A 65 19.21 -6.42 26.35
C VAL A 65 18.01 -5.61 25.90
N THR A 66 17.31 -4.95 26.83
CA THR A 66 16.15 -4.11 26.54
C THR A 66 16.54 -2.91 25.67
N PHE A 67 17.65 -2.24 25.97
CA PHE A 67 18.15 -1.12 25.16
C PHE A 67 18.45 -1.57 23.73
N LEU A 68 19.13 -2.70 23.56
CA LEU A 68 19.38 -3.28 22.24
C LEU A 68 18.07 -3.68 21.54
N MET A 69 17.13 -4.28 22.27
CA MET A 69 15.84 -4.71 21.75
C MET A 69 15.02 -3.54 21.21
N VAL A 70 15.05 -2.37 21.85
CA VAL A 70 14.37 -1.16 21.35
C VAL A 70 14.87 -0.81 19.95
N PHE A 71 16.19 -0.81 19.71
CA PHE A 71 16.74 -0.55 18.38
C PHE A 71 16.38 -1.65 17.37
N LEU A 72 16.37 -2.92 17.78
CA LEU A 72 15.98 -4.04 16.92
C LEU A 72 14.51 -3.96 16.49
N ILE A 73 13.63 -3.62 17.43
CA ILE A 73 12.20 -3.41 17.18
C ILE A 73 12.02 -2.21 16.24
N GLN A 74 12.66 -1.07 16.52
CA GLN A 74 12.59 0.12 15.67
C GLN A 74 13.07 -0.16 14.24
N GLN A 75 14.15 -0.93 14.08
CA GLN A 75 14.64 -1.30 12.74
C GLN A 75 13.69 -2.24 12.00
N SER A 76 13.06 -3.20 12.70
CA SER A 76 12.06 -4.09 12.10
C SER A 76 10.82 -3.29 11.68
N GLN A 77 10.30 -2.46 12.59
CA GLN A 77 9.13 -1.63 12.36
C GLN A 77 9.35 -0.63 11.22
N ASN A 78 10.54 -0.04 11.10
CA ASN A 78 10.86 0.88 10.01
C ASN A 78 10.80 0.18 8.63
N LYS A 79 11.27 -1.06 8.53
CA LYS A 79 11.16 -1.84 7.28
C LYS A 79 9.73 -2.27 6.97
N ASP A 80 8.99 -2.70 8.00
CA ASP A 80 7.60 -3.14 7.83
C ASP A 80 6.71 -1.97 7.39
N ALA A 81 6.93 -0.77 7.92
CA ALA A 81 6.26 0.45 7.47
C ALA A 81 6.51 0.70 5.98
N MET A 82 7.78 0.71 5.53
CA MET A 82 8.11 0.89 4.11
C MET A 82 7.47 -0.18 3.21
N ALA A 83 7.43 -1.43 3.64
CA ALA A 83 6.81 -2.52 2.88
C ALA A 83 5.28 -2.35 2.73
N VAL A 84 4.61 -1.77 3.74
CA VAL A 84 3.19 -1.43 3.66
C VAL A 84 2.96 -0.32 2.64
N HIS A 85 3.76 0.76 2.65
CA HIS A 85 3.69 1.83 1.64
C HIS A 85 3.87 1.28 0.22
N LEU A 86 4.85 0.40 0.00
CA LEU A 86 5.11 -0.22 -1.30
C LEU A 86 3.94 -1.09 -1.80
N LYS A 87 3.33 -1.88 -0.91
CA LYS A 87 2.14 -2.69 -1.24
C LYS A 87 0.93 -1.83 -1.55
N LEU A 88 0.73 -0.73 -0.83
CA LEU A 88 -0.34 0.24 -1.11
C LEU A 88 -0.14 0.90 -2.48
N ASN A 89 1.08 1.32 -2.78
CA ASN A 89 1.43 1.92 -4.07
C ASN A 89 1.19 0.95 -5.24
N GLU A 90 1.54 -0.33 -5.08
CA GLU A 90 1.27 -1.37 -6.07
C GLU A 90 -0.24 -1.60 -6.28
N LEU A 91 -1.03 -1.63 -5.20
CA LEU A 91 -2.49 -1.76 -5.29
C LEU A 91 -3.13 -0.55 -5.98
N LEU A 92 -2.69 0.67 -5.66
CA LEU A 92 -3.13 1.90 -6.32
C LEU A 92 -2.77 1.91 -7.80
N ALA A 93 -1.55 1.47 -8.17
CA ALA A 93 -1.14 1.32 -9.56
C ALA A 93 -1.98 0.28 -10.31
N SER A 94 -2.40 -0.80 -9.64
CA SER A 94 -3.22 -1.87 -10.24
C SER A 94 -4.70 -1.50 -10.45
N HIS A 95 -5.22 -0.49 -9.73
CA HIS A 95 -6.59 -0.02 -9.86
C HIS A 95 -6.64 1.22 -10.78
N ARG A 96 -6.78 0.94 -12.10
CA ARG A 96 -7.17 1.87 -13.19
C ARG A 96 -6.45 3.21 -13.25
N GLU A 97 -5.48 3.34 -14.17
CA GLU A 97 -5.00 4.63 -14.72
C GLU A 97 -4.65 5.76 -13.72
N ALA A 98 -4.52 5.49 -12.42
CA ALA A 98 -4.08 6.45 -11.40
C ALA A 98 -2.56 6.44 -11.19
N SER A 99 -1.82 5.88 -12.16
CA SER A 99 -0.47 5.37 -11.90
C SER A 99 0.67 6.36 -12.11
N ASN A 100 0.48 7.56 -12.67
CA ASN A 100 1.64 8.42 -12.98
C ASN A 100 1.80 9.66 -12.10
N HIS A 101 0.80 10.03 -11.30
CA HIS A 101 0.84 11.29 -10.54
C HIS A 101 0.80 11.15 -9.02
N LEU A 102 0.52 9.95 -8.49
CA LEU A 102 0.37 9.71 -7.05
C LEU A 102 1.56 8.98 -6.41
N VAL A 103 2.55 8.58 -7.21
CA VAL A 103 3.68 7.72 -6.77
C VAL A 103 4.70 8.47 -5.90
N SER A 104 4.65 9.80 -5.82
CA SER A 104 5.60 10.60 -5.04
C SER A 104 4.96 11.78 -4.31
N ILE A 105 3.79 11.60 -3.66
CA ILE A 105 3.22 12.68 -2.83
C ILE A 105 4.18 13.15 -1.73
N GLU A 106 5.04 12.26 -1.26
CA GLU A 106 6.05 12.53 -0.22
C GLU A 106 7.21 13.42 -0.72
N ASP A 107 7.44 13.50 -2.04
CA ASP A 107 8.51 14.30 -2.66
C ASP A 107 7.98 15.59 -3.33
N LEU A 108 6.67 15.85 -3.29
CA LEU A 108 6.07 17.04 -3.92
C LEU A 108 6.40 18.31 -3.13
N ASP A 109 6.75 19.36 -3.87
CA ASP A 109 6.77 20.73 -3.34
C ASP A 109 5.33 21.15 -2.95
N GLU A 110 5.23 22.00 -1.93
CA GLU A 110 4.01 22.61 -1.44
C GLU A 110 3.15 23.26 -2.57
N GLU A 111 3.77 23.86 -3.59
CA GLU A 111 3.11 24.41 -4.78
C GLU A 111 2.49 23.29 -5.64
N GLU A 112 3.20 22.19 -5.84
CA GLU A 112 2.76 21.04 -6.63
C GLU A 112 1.65 20.27 -5.90
N LEU A 113 1.74 20.14 -4.57
CA LEU A 113 0.70 19.58 -3.72
C LEU A 113 -0.58 20.41 -3.79
N ARG A 114 -0.47 21.75 -3.78
CA ARG A 114 -1.61 22.65 -3.98
C ARG A 114 -2.27 22.45 -5.34
N GLN A 115 -1.50 22.25 -6.40
CA GLN A 115 -2.03 22.01 -7.74
C GLN A 115 -2.74 20.65 -7.84
N LEU A 116 -2.17 19.61 -7.23
CA LEU A 116 -2.79 18.28 -7.17
C LEU A 116 -4.12 18.32 -6.43
N VAL A 117 -4.18 19.01 -5.28
CA VAL A 117 -5.42 19.19 -4.52
C VAL A 117 -6.48 19.95 -5.33
N LYS A 118 -6.10 21.00 -6.06
CA LYS A 118 -7.03 21.74 -6.94
C LYS A 118 -7.60 20.86 -8.05
N PHE A 119 -6.76 20.04 -8.68
CA PHE A 119 -7.17 19.11 -9.72
C PHE A 119 -8.19 18.08 -9.21
N TYR A 120 -7.94 17.46 -8.06
CA TYR A 120 -8.87 16.49 -7.46
C TYR A 120 -10.17 17.13 -6.97
N ARG A 121 -10.13 18.37 -6.46
CA ARG A 121 -11.34 19.14 -6.14
C ARG A 121 -12.20 19.38 -7.36
N HIS A 122 -11.59 19.76 -8.48
CA HIS A 122 -12.32 19.99 -9.73
C HIS A 122 -12.93 18.69 -10.28
N LEU A 123 -12.21 17.57 -10.19
CA LEU A 123 -12.76 16.25 -10.54
C LEU A 123 -13.94 15.83 -9.65
N ALA A 124 -13.89 16.12 -8.36
CA ALA A 124 -14.99 15.84 -7.44
C ALA A 124 -16.22 16.72 -7.75
N GLU A 125 -16.01 18.00 -8.08
CA GLU A 125 -17.08 18.90 -8.52
C GLU A 125 -17.74 18.40 -9.83
N LEU A 126 -16.94 17.96 -10.80
CA LEU A 126 -17.45 17.38 -12.04
C LEU A 126 -18.24 16.08 -11.79
N ALA A 127 -17.77 15.22 -10.88
CA ALA A 127 -18.47 13.99 -10.52
C ALA A 127 -19.80 14.25 -9.78
N ASP A 128 -19.87 15.32 -8.96
CA ASP A 128 -21.10 15.77 -8.32
C ASP A 128 -22.07 16.40 -9.34
N GLU A 129 -21.57 17.15 -10.33
CA GLU A 129 -22.38 17.65 -11.46
C GLU A 129 -22.91 16.52 -12.35
N GLU A 130 -22.13 15.46 -12.55
CA GLU A 130 -22.55 14.23 -13.24
C GLU A 130 -23.48 13.35 -12.37
N GLY A 131 -23.69 13.71 -11.10
CA GLY A 131 -24.55 13.05 -10.12
C GLY A 131 -26.05 13.07 -10.41
N ASP A 132 -26.51 13.72 -11.50
CA ASP A 132 -27.91 13.69 -11.99
C ASP A 132 -28.03 13.20 -13.45
N VAL A 133 -27.21 12.25 -13.88
CA VAL A 133 -27.44 11.50 -15.12
C VAL A 133 -27.66 10.01 -14.84
N LYS A 134 -28.59 9.72 -13.92
CA LYS A 134 -29.42 8.52 -14.05
C LYS A 134 -30.66 8.85 -14.86
N CYS A 135 -30.48 9.22 -16.12
CA CYS A 135 -31.52 8.94 -17.12
C CYS A 135 -31.54 7.42 -17.33
N SER A 136 -32.25 6.73 -16.42
CA SER A 136 -32.82 5.42 -16.71
C SER A 136 -33.85 5.63 -17.82
N HIS A 137 -33.41 5.70 -19.07
CA HIS A 137 -34.31 5.42 -20.17
C HIS A 137 -34.85 4.01 -19.92
N SER A 138 -36.16 3.89 -19.72
CA SER A 138 -36.81 2.58 -19.65
C SER A 138 -36.31 1.73 -20.82
N ILE A 139 -36.12 0.43 -20.61
CA ILE A 139 -35.77 -0.50 -21.70
C ILE A 139 -36.76 -0.33 -22.88
N ASP A 140 -38.01 0.05 -22.59
CA ASP A 140 -39.03 0.37 -23.59
C ASP A 140 -38.66 1.59 -24.43
N GLU A 141 -38.11 2.64 -23.84
CA GLU A 141 -37.70 3.89 -24.52
C GLU A 141 -36.42 3.69 -25.35
N ALA A 142 -35.51 2.82 -24.89
CA ALA A 142 -34.35 2.39 -25.65
C ALA A 142 -34.76 1.52 -26.88
N ASN A 143 -35.76 0.66 -26.72
CA ASN A 143 -36.30 -0.18 -27.78
C ASN A 143 -37.07 0.65 -28.83
N GLU A 144 -37.86 1.64 -28.43
CA GLU A 144 -38.56 2.53 -29.35
C GLU A 144 -37.59 3.35 -30.21
N ASN A 145 -36.56 3.93 -29.59
CA ASN A 145 -35.50 4.64 -30.33
C ASN A 145 -34.74 3.72 -31.30
N HIS A 146 -34.52 2.46 -30.94
CA HIS A 146 -33.89 1.49 -31.84
C HIS A 146 -34.84 1.06 -32.98
N ALA A 147 -36.14 0.89 -32.69
CA ALA A 147 -37.17 0.62 -33.68
C ALA A 147 -37.33 1.79 -34.67
N GLU A 148 -37.26 3.03 -34.20
CA GLU A 148 -37.34 4.21 -35.04
C GLU A 148 -36.09 4.35 -35.93
N LYS A 149 -34.88 4.20 -35.36
CA LYS A 149 -33.62 4.23 -36.13
C LYS A 149 -33.56 3.12 -37.17
N SER A 150 -34.03 1.90 -36.86
CA SER A 150 -34.08 0.80 -37.82
C SER A 150 -35.12 1.04 -38.94
N ARG A 151 -36.28 1.62 -38.63
CA ARG A 151 -37.28 2.06 -39.62
C ARG A 151 -36.75 3.15 -40.54
N VAL A 152 -36.10 4.18 -40.00
CA VAL A 152 -35.49 5.26 -40.79
C VAL A 152 -34.37 4.71 -41.67
N ARG A 153 -33.54 3.79 -41.16
CA ARG A 153 -32.48 3.15 -41.95
C ARG A 153 -33.01 2.25 -43.06
N HIS A 154 -34.14 1.57 -42.84
CA HIS A 154 -34.83 0.80 -43.89
C HIS A 154 -35.54 1.68 -44.93
N ALA A 155 -36.18 2.78 -44.50
CA ALA A 155 -36.77 3.76 -45.39
C ALA A 155 -35.72 4.46 -46.27
N ARG A 156 -34.54 4.76 -45.71
CA ARG A 156 -33.43 5.37 -46.45
C ARG A 156 -32.72 4.42 -47.42
N ARG A 157 -32.96 3.11 -47.33
CA ARG A 157 -32.46 2.09 -48.28
C ARG A 157 -33.35 1.88 -49.51
N LYS A 158 -34.51 2.53 -49.61
CA LYS A 158 -35.33 2.58 -50.83
C LYS A 158 -35.48 4.07 -51.19
N PRO A 159 -34.79 4.61 -52.23
CA PRO A 159 -35.08 4.24 -53.61
C PRO A 159 -33.93 4.45 -54.63
N GLU A 160 -33.52 3.42 -55.36
CA GLU A 160 -32.89 3.54 -56.70
C GLU A 160 -33.44 2.46 -57.65
N ASP A 161 -34.76 2.35 -57.75
CA ASP A 161 -35.40 1.53 -58.80
C ASP A 161 -36.67 2.21 -59.35
N ASN A 162 -36.58 3.51 -59.69
CA ASN A 162 -37.64 4.16 -60.47
C ASN A 162 -37.17 5.38 -61.30
N ARG A 163 -35.95 5.35 -61.84
CA ARG A 163 -35.50 6.37 -62.83
C ARG A 163 -35.37 5.84 -64.26
N GLN A 164 -35.78 4.60 -64.53
CA GLN A 164 -35.63 3.99 -65.87
C GLN A 164 -36.92 3.85 -66.68
N ALA A 165 -38.09 4.30 -66.18
CA ALA A 165 -39.37 4.16 -66.87
C ALA A 165 -39.94 5.45 -67.51
N SER A 166 -39.22 6.57 -67.54
CA SER A 166 -39.76 7.85 -68.05
C SER A 166 -38.96 8.48 -69.19
N ALA A 167 -38.02 7.75 -69.80
CA ALA A 167 -37.23 8.22 -70.95
C ALA A 167 -37.57 7.51 -72.28
N THR A 168 -38.67 6.76 -72.34
CA THR A 168 -39.18 6.16 -73.59
C THR A 168 -40.70 6.30 -73.67
N ALA A 169 -41.17 7.45 -74.12
CA ALA A 169 -42.47 7.65 -74.74
C ALA A 169 -42.43 8.94 -75.57
#